data_AF-A0A930WH75-F1
#
_entry.id   AF-A0A930WH75-F1
#
_cell.length_a   1.000
_cell.length_b   1.000
_cell.length_c   1.000
_cell.angle_alpha   90.00
_cell.angle_beta   90.00
_cell.angle_gamma   90.00
#
_symmetry.space_group_name_H-M   'P 1'
#
loop_
_entity.id
_entity.type
_entity.pdbx_description
1 polymer ?
#
loop_
_entity_poly.entity_id
_entity_poly.type
_entity_poly.pdbx_seq_one_letter_code
_entity_poly.pdbx_strand_id
1 'polypeptide(L)'
;MKKNVRNNSSHGKKPMPTEVYTEEEMAAVEDFIETNFGTYANVFHEVVSPDIHLDICIVDPTEERNYYMLVTAELAEYKLERAELAIALPPDWKIHEDDEEYYWPIHLLKSLARLPIEDDTWLGWGHTIDSRTNNYAKSTKLTASLII
;
A
#
# COMPACT_ATOMS: atom_id res chain seq x y z
N MET A 1 42.63 -11.26 35.75
CA MET A 1 41.60 -10.26 35.38
C MET A 1 40.96 -10.69 34.07
N LYS A 2 39.67 -11.03 34.09
CA LYS A 2 38.87 -11.34 32.90
C LYS A 2 38.56 -10.02 32.17
N LYS A 3 38.77 -9.93 30.85
CA LYS A 3 38.22 -8.85 30.02
C LYS A 3 37.19 -9.44 29.07
N ASN A 4 36.02 -8.81 29.11
CA ASN A 4 34.76 -9.20 28.51
C ASN A 4 34.76 -9.18 26.97
N VAL A 5 33.95 -10.09 26.45
CA VAL A 5 33.37 -10.22 25.12
C VAL A 5 32.76 -8.90 24.62
N ARG A 6 32.93 -8.61 23.32
CA ARG A 6 31.88 -8.01 22.47
C ARG A 6 31.95 -8.65 21.08
N ASN A 7 31.04 -9.61 20.85
CA ASN A 7 30.66 -10.08 19.53
C ASN A 7 30.14 -8.91 18.72
N ASN A 8 30.74 -8.66 17.56
CA ASN A 8 30.22 -7.72 16.57
C ASN A 8 29.83 -8.52 15.33
N SER A 9 28.73 -9.28 15.42
CA SER A 9 28.12 -9.93 14.25
C SER A 9 27.11 -8.98 13.65
N SER A 10 27.59 -8.01 12.86
CA SER A 10 26.75 -7.23 11.96
C SER A 10 26.22 -8.17 10.88
N HIS A 11 25.03 -8.73 11.11
CA HIS A 11 24.26 -9.39 10.06
C HIS A 11 23.76 -8.28 9.13
N GLY A 12 24.61 -7.85 8.19
CA GLY A 12 24.13 -7.13 7.02
C GLY A 12 23.25 -8.10 6.25
N LYS A 13 21.92 -7.96 6.38
CA LYS A 13 20.99 -8.60 5.45
C LYS A 13 21.43 -8.15 4.06
N LYS A 14 21.83 -9.11 3.22
CA LYS A 14 22.05 -8.83 1.80
C LYS A 14 20.72 -8.34 1.23
N PRO A 15 20.70 -7.30 0.38
CA PRO A 15 19.47 -6.92 -0.32
C PRO A 15 19.04 -8.14 -1.13
N MET A 16 17.86 -8.66 -0.79
CA MET A 16 17.21 -9.71 -1.56
C MET A 16 16.68 -9.06 -2.85
N PRO A 17 16.65 -9.77 -3.99
CA PRO A 17 15.99 -9.25 -5.18
C PRO A 17 14.50 -9.05 -4.87
N THR A 18 13.98 -7.83 -5.11
CA THR A 18 12.54 -7.54 -5.05
C THR A 18 11.82 -8.47 -6.02
N GLU A 19 10.84 -9.22 -5.53
CA GLU A 19 9.97 -10.02 -6.38
C GLU A 19 9.05 -9.06 -7.13
N VAL A 20 8.88 -9.26 -8.44
CA VAL A 20 8.02 -8.42 -9.28
C VAL A 20 7.03 -9.33 -9.99
N TYR A 21 5.86 -8.78 -10.30
CA TYR A 21 4.84 -9.52 -11.03
C TYR A 21 5.39 -9.92 -12.40
N THR A 22 5.04 -11.12 -12.85
CA THR A 22 5.16 -11.46 -14.27
C THR A 22 4.17 -10.63 -15.09
N GLU A 23 4.42 -10.48 -16.38
CA GLU A 23 3.49 -9.79 -17.29
C GLU A 23 2.08 -10.39 -17.23
N GLU A 24 1.97 -11.72 -17.10
CA GLU A 24 0.67 -12.42 -16.98
C GLU A 24 -0.06 -12.09 -15.67
N GLU A 25 0.67 -12.01 -14.56
CA GLU A 25 0.11 -11.69 -13.25
C GLU A 25 -0.30 -10.23 -13.17
N MET A 26 0.49 -9.32 -13.75
CA MET A 26 0.12 -7.92 -13.85
C MET A 26 -1.14 -7.77 -14.71
N ALA A 27 -1.17 -8.38 -15.90
CA ALA A 27 -2.34 -8.35 -16.78
C ALA A 27 -3.61 -8.89 -16.09
N ALA A 28 -3.49 -9.90 -15.22
CA ALA A 28 -4.62 -10.41 -14.45
C ALA A 28 -5.16 -9.39 -13.43
N VAL A 29 -4.28 -8.61 -12.79
CA VAL A 29 -4.68 -7.51 -11.90
C VAL A 29 -5.33 -6.38 -12.70
N GLU A 30 -4.73 -5.99 -13.82
CA GLU A 30 -5.28 -4.94 -14.69
C GLU A 30 -6.69 -5.30 -15.19
N ASP A 31 -6.85 -6.51 -15.75
CA ASP A 31 -8.15 -7.01 -16.24
C ASP A 31 -9.19 -7.07 -15.11
N PHE A 32 -8.78 -7.46 -13.90
CA PHE A 32 -9.66 -7.44 -12.74
C PHE A 32 -10.11 -6.02 -12.39
N ILE A 33 -9.19 -5.06 -12.33
CA ILE A 33 -9.51 -3.66 -12.01
C ILE A 33 -10.46 -3.09 -13.07
N GLU A 34 -10.15 -3.28 -14.35
CA GLU A 34 -10.95 -2.74 -15.44
C GLU A 34 -12.36 -3.37 -15.49
N THR A 35 -12.45 -4.69 -15.29
CA THR A 35 -13.72 -5.42 -15.32
C THR A 35 -14.62 -5.06 -14.13
N ASN A 36 -14.06 -4.84 -12.93
CA ASN A 36 -14.84 -4.68 -11.70
C ASN A 36 -15.04 -3.21 -11.28
N PHE A 37 -14.07 -2.34 -11.56
CA PHE A 37 -14.07 -0.95 -11.14
C PHE A 37 -14.09 0.03 -12.32
N GLY A 38 -13.56 -0.38 -13.47
CA GLY A 38 -13.51 0.43 -14.69
C GLY A 38 -12.08 0.79 -15.09
N THR A 39 -11.94 1.36 -16.28
CA THR A 39 -10.64 1.77 -16.85
C THR A 39 -9.98 2.82 -15.97
N TYR A 40 -8.69 2.64 -15.67
CA TYR A 40 -7.87 3.67 -15.03
C TYR A 40 -6.94 4.32 -16.05
N ALA A 41 -6.79 5.63 -15.96
CA ALA A 41 -5.84 6.38 -16.79
C ALA A 41 -4.62 6.86 -15.99
N ASN A 42 -4.72 6.85 -14.66
CA ASN A 42 -3.72 7.38 -13.76
C ASN A 42 -3.16 6.25 -12.89
N VAL A 43 -1.84 6.14 -12.86
CA VAL A 43 -1.11 5.28 -11.92
C VAL A 43 -0.20 6.19 -11.11
N PHE A 44 -0.32 6.11 -9.79
CA PHE A 44 0.66 6.70 -8.90
C PHE A 44 1.84 5.73 -8.78
N HIS A 45 2.96 6.08 -9.41
CA HIS A 45 4.20 5.32 -9.29
C HIS A 45 5.00 5.79 -8.09
N GLU A 46 5.38 4.87 -7.21
CA GLU A 46 6.26 5.22 -6.10
C GLU A 46 7.66 5.57 -6.62
N VAL A 47 8.03 6.85 -6.50
CA VAL A 47 9.30 7.40 -7.03
C VAL A 47 10.54 6.82 -6.33
N VAL A 48 10.43 6.46 -5.05
CA VAL A 48 11.53 5.88 -4.27
C VAL A 48 11.01 4.75 -3.40
N SER A 49 11.42 3.53 -3.76
CA SER A 49 11.07 2.30 -3.08
C SER A 49 12.33 1.66 -2.49
N PRO A 50 12.61 1.83 -1.19
CA PRO A 50 13.75 1.17 -0.56
C PRO A 50 13.52 -0.33 -0.40
N ASP A 51 12.26 -0.76 -0.25
CA ASP A 51 11.90 -2.11 0.18
C ASP A 51 10.85 -2.79 -0.73
N ILE A 52 9.81 -2.09 -1.21
CA ILE A 52 8.82 -2.63 -2.18
C ILE A 52 8.50 -1.64 -3.29
N HIS A 53 8.34 -2.12 -4.53
CA HIS A 53 7.67 -1.34 -5.58
C HIS A 53 6.16 -1.38 -5.30
N LEU A 54 5.52 -0.22 -5.27
CA LEU A 54 4.10 -0.13 -4.97
C LEU A 54 3.49 0.92 -5.88
N ASP A 55 2.78 0.43 -6.87
CA ASP A 55 1.98 1.25 -7.75
C ASP A 55 0.54 1.31 -7.22
N ILE A 56 -0.14 2.43 -7.48
CA ILE A 56 -1.55 2.57 -7.13
C ILE A 56 -2.31 3.00 -8.39
N CYS A 57 -3.15 2.09 -8.90
CA CYS A 57 -4.09 2.36 -9.97
C CYS A 57 -5.22 3.24 -9.44
N ILE A 58 -5.54 4.32 -10.16
CA ILE A 58 -6.59 5.27 -9.80
C ILE A 58 -7.70 5.19 -10.85
N VAL A 59 -8.84 4.64 -10.45
CA VAL A 59 -10.05 4.60 -11.26
C VAL A 59 -10.94 5.78 -10.91
N ASP A 60 -11.16 6.67 -11.87
CA ASP A 60 -11.95 7.88 -11.69
C ASP A 60 -13.45 7.56 -11.41
N PRO A 61 -14.19 8.46 -10.73
CA PRO A 61 -15.62 8.32 -10.56
C PRO A 61 -16.36 8.35 -11.89
N THR A 62 -17.46 7.61 -11.97
CA THR A 62 -18.44 7.69 -13.07
C THR A 62 -19.81 8.03 -12.52
N GLU A 63 -20.78 8.35 -13.39
CA GLU A 63 -22.17 8.59 -12.96
C GLU A 63 -22.77 7.37 -12.24
N GLU A 64 -22.39 6.15 -12.66
CA GLU A 64 -22.85 4.90 -12.06
C GLU A 64 -22.04 4.51 -10.81
N ARG A 65 -20.74 4.86 -10.76
CA ARG A 65 -19.82 4.60 -9.64
C ARG A 65 -19.24 5.93 -9.13
N ASN A 66 -20.01 6.62 -8.31
CA ASN A 66 -19.71 7.99 -7.87
C ASN A 66 -18.69 8.05 -6.71
N TYR A 67 -17.52 7.46 -6.89
CA TYR A 67 -16.36 7.50 -5.99
C TYR A 67 -15.08 7.19 -6.76
N TYR A 68 -13.91 7.60 -6.28
CA TYR A 68 -12.64 7.07 -6.80
C TYR A 68 -12.41 5.66 -6.25
N MET A 69 -11.82 4.78 -7.04
CA MET A 69 -11.27 3.52 -6.55
C MET A 69 -9.76 3.56 -6.70
N LEU A 70 -9.05 3.44 -5.58
CA LEU A 70 -7.60 3.27 -5.55
C LEU A 70 -7.31 1.81 -5.25
N VAL A 71 -6.47 1.18 -6.07
CA VAL A 71 -6.08 -0.22 -5.90
C VAL A 71 -4.56 -0.29 -5.96
N THR A 72 -3.91 -0.92 -4.99
CA THR A 72 -2.48 -1.23 -5.11
C THR A 72 -2.28 -2.21 -6.25
N ALA A 73 -1.16 -2.09 -6.93
CA ALA A 73 -0.68 -3.05 -7.89
C ALA A 73 0.78 -3.36 -7.58
N GLU A 74 1.19 -4.57 -7.94
CA GLU A 74 2.55 -5.06 -7.75
C GLU A 74 2.98 -5.28 -6.29
N LEU A 75 2.06 -5.63 -5.39
CA LEU A 75 2.41 -6.01 -4.02
C LEU A 75 3.09 -7.41 -3.99
N ALA A 76 4.34 -7.49 -4.43
CA ALA A 76 5.15 -8.71 -4.45
C ALA A 76 6.31 -8.65 -3.44
N GLU A 77 6.06 -8.96 -2.17
CA GLU A 77 7.13 -9.51 -1.32
C GLU A 77 6.63 -10.27 -0.08
N TYR A 78 7.40 -11.30 0.31
CA TYR A 78 7.43 -11.99 1.61
C TYR A 78 6.11 -12.60 2.12
N LYS A 79 5.88 -13.89 1.81
CA LYS A 79 4.84 -14.75 2.43
C LYS A 79 3.41 -14.23 2.38
N LEU A 80 3.16 -13.11 1.71
CA LEU A 80 1.85 -12.66 1.33
C LEU A 80 1.39 -13.61 0.23
N GLU A 81 0.36 -14.41 0.51
CA GLU A 81 -0.53 -14.86 -0.55
C GLU A 81 -1.03 -13.58 -1.22
N ARG A 82 -0.49 -13.29 -2.40
CA ARG A 82 -0.59 -11.99 -3.12
C ARG A 82 -1.95 -11.34 -2.93
N ALA A 83 -1.97 -10.13 -2.41
CA ALA A 83 -3.19 -9.40 -2.12
C ALA A 83 -3.02 -7.93 -2.50
N GLU A 84 -4.02 -7.37 -3.15
CA GLU A 84 -4.08 -5.94 -3.42
C GLU A 84 -5.04 -5.25 -2.47
N LEU A 85 -4.64 -4.10 -1.97
CA LEU A 85 -5.45 -3.26 -1.11
C LEU A 85 -6.24 -2.28 -1.97
N ALA A 86 -7.54 -2.17 -1.69
CA ALA A 86 -8.41 -1.23 -2.37
C ALA A 86 -9.07 -0.27 -1.37
N ILE A 87 -9.24 0.99 -1.76
CA ILE A 87 -9.97 2.00 -0.99
C ILE A 87 -10.83 2.87 -1.91
N ALA A 88 -12.07 3.10 -1.50
CA ALA A 88 -12.98 4.01 -2.19
C ALA A 88 -12.96 5.40 -1.54
N LEU A 89 -12.82 6.46 -2.34
CA LEU A 89 -12.80 7.86 -1.89
C LEU A 89 -13.97 8.65 -2.49
N PRO A 90 -14.49 9.68 -1.79
CA PRO A 90 -15.54 10.54 -2.34
C PRO A 90 -15.19 11.11 -3.73
N PRO A 91 -16.18 11.35 -4.61
CA PRO A 91 -15.94 11.78 -6.00
C PRO A 91 -15.36 13.21 -6.09
N ASP A 92 -15.49 14.00 -5.02
CA ASP A 92 -14.93 15.34 -4.87
C ASP A 92 -13.56 15.34 -4.16
N TRP A 93 -12.97 14.15 -3.92
CA TRP A 93 -11.63 14.06 -3.35
C TRP A 93 -10.59 14.69 -4.28
N LYS A 94 -9.70 15.51 -3.73
CA LYS A 94 -8.65 16.17 -4.51
C LYS A 94 -7.43 15.26 -4.66
N ILE A 95 -7.57 14.22 -5.47
CA ILE A 95 -6.60 13.12 -5.58
C ILE A 95 -5.22 13.55 -6.12
N HIS A 96 -5.14 14.67 -6.83
CA HIS A 96 -3.90 15.20 -7.41
C HIS A 96 -3.22 16.27 -6.55
N GLU A 97 -3.75 16.54 -5.36
CA GLU A 97 -3.13 17.48 -4.43
C GLU A 97 -2.17 16.74 -3.50
N ASP A 98 -0.97 17.29 -3.34
CA ASP A 98 0.09 16.68 -2.52
C ASP A 98 -0.04 17.01 -1.03
N ASP A 99 -0.94 17.92 -0.64
CA ASP A 99 -1.17 18.25 0.76
C ASP A 99 -1.68 17.02 1.53
N GLU A 100 -1.12 16.78 2.73
CA GLU A 100 -1.45 15.60 3.57
C GLU A 100 -2.96 15.48 3.85
N GLU A 101 -3.71 16.58 3.79
CA GLU A 101 -5.17 16.56 3.94
C GLU A 101 -5.90 15.75 2.86
N TYR A 102 -5.29 15.58 1.68
CA TYR A 102 -5.79 14.76 0.57
C TYR A 102 -4.90 13.53 0.30
N TYR A 103 -3.62 13.59 0.63
CA TYR A 103 -2.65 12.52 0.36
C TYR A 103 -2.72 11.34 1.35
N TRP A 104 -3.27 11.54 2.55
CA TRP A 104 -3.28 10.51 3.60
C TRP A 104 -3.89 9.15 3.20
N PRO A 105 -4.88 9.00 2.30
CA PRO A 105 -5.37 7.68 1.89
C PRO A 105 -4.33 6.91 1.07
N ILE A 106 -3.57 7.61 0.22
CA ILE A 106 -2.43 7.04 -0.51
C ILE A 106 -1.37 6.62 0.49
N HIS A 107 -1.03 7.49 1.45
CA HIS A 107 -0.11 7.16 2.53
C HIS A 107 -0.56 5.93 3.34
N LEU A 108 -1.86 5.83 3.67
CA LEU A 108 -2.42 4.67 4.36
C LEU A 108 -2.19 3.38 3.58
N LEU A 109 -2.49 3.34 2.27
CA LEU A 109 -2.23 2.16 1.44
C LEU A 109 -0.74 1.79 1.45
N LYS A 110 0.15 2.80 1.33
CA LYS A 110 1.60 2.61 1.37
C LYS A 110 2.10 2.04 2.69
N SER A 111 1.54 2.49 3.81
CA SER A 111 1.87 1.99 5.15
C SER A 111 1.36 0.58 5.37
N LEU A 112 0.12 0.28 4.96
CA LEU A 112 -0.45 -1.07 5.07
C LEU A 112 0.35 -2.08 4.24
N ALA A 113 0.69 -1.74 3.00
CA ALA A 113 1.51 -2.55 2.10
C ALA A 113 2.87 -2.95 2.71
N ARG A 114 3.47 -2.09 3.53
CA ARG A 114 4.78 -2.31 4.18
C ARG A 114 4.68 -3.05 5.51
N LEU A 115 3.53 -3.00 6.17
CA LEU A 115 3.35 -3.54 7.52
C LEU A 115 3.74 -5.04 7.63
N PRO A 116 3.40 -5.92 6.67
CA PRO A 116 3.87 -7.31 6.65
C PRO A 116 5.39 -7.45 6.73
N ILE A 117 6.12 -6.56 6.06
CA ILE A 117 7.59 -6.58 5.95
C ILE A 117 8.22 -6.00 7.21
N GLU A 118 7.70 -4.85 7.67
CA GLU A 118 8.22 -4.13 8.83
C GLU A 118 8.11 -4.96 10.12
N ASP A 119 6.99 -5.67 10.30
CA ASP A 119 6.66 -6.36 11.54
C ASP A 119 6.73 -7.90 11.45
N ASP A 120 7.20 -8.45 10.33
CA ASP A 120 7.23 -9.91 10.04
C ASP A 120 5.85 -10.56 10.28
N THR A 121 4.82 -9.95 9.68
CA THR A 121 3.40 -10.30 9.84
C THR A 121 2.69 -10.39 8.49
N TRP A 122 1.36 -10.48 8.48
CA TRP A 122 0.53 -10.49 7.27
C TRP A 122 -0.74 -9.67 7.49
N LEU A 123 -1.32 -9.18 6.39
CA LEU A 123 -2.63 -8.53 6.40
C LEU A 123 -3.72 -9.54 6.08
N GLY A 124 -4.79 -9.51 6.89
CA GLY A 124 -5.88 -10.46 6.80
C GLY A 124 -7.24 -9.81 6.99
N TRP A 125 -8.26 -10.47 6.46
CA TRP A 125 -9.65 -10.09 6.66
C TRP A 125 -9.98 -9.93 8.15
N GLY A 126 -10.63 -8.82 8.50
CA GLY A 126 -10.99 -8.48 9.87
C GLY A 126 -9.88 -7.85 10.71
N HIS A 127 -8.65 -7.72 10.19
CA HIS A 127 -7.59 -7.00 10.89
C HIS A 127 -7.96 -5.52 11.06
N THR A 128 -7.76 -5.00 12.27
CA THR A 128 -7.87 -3.57 12.56
C THR A 128 -6.48 -3.02 12.83
N ILE A 129 -6.08 -1.99 12.09
CA ILE A 129 -4.76 -1.38 12.18
C ILE A 129 -4.93 0.09 12.53
N ASP A 130 -4.38 0.53 13.66
CA ASP A 130 -4.37 1.93 14.06
C ASP A 130 -3.33 2.73 13.26
N SER A 131 -3.49 4.06 13.24
CA SER A 131 -2.61 4.99 12.51
C SER A 131 -1.19 5.09 13.08
N ARG A 132 -0.88 4.40 14.19
CA ARG A 132 0.35 4.50 15.00
C ARG A 132 0.65 5.90 15.55
N THR A 133 -0.27 6.84 15.33
CA THR A 133 -0.13 8.26 15.65
C THR A 133 -1.42 8.76 16.31
N ASN A 134 -2.22 9.52 15.58
CA ASN A 134 -3.54 9.98 15.99
C ASN A 134 -4.48 9.95 14.78
N ASN A 135 -4.84 11.10 14.20
CA ASN A 135 -5.62 11.16 12.98
C ASN A 135 -4.70 10.99 11.75
N TYR A 136 -5.20 10.37 10.68
CA TYR A 136 -4.43 10.23 9.42
C TYR A 136 -4.02 11.58 8.81
N ALA A 137 -4.88 12.59 8.95
CA ALA A 137 -4.54 13.99 8.63
C ALA A 137 -5.25 14.92 9.62
N LYS A 138 -4.79 16.18 9.71
CA LYS A 138 -5.41 17.20 10.58
C LYS A 138 -6.87 17.47 10.22
N SER A 139 -7.24 17.27 8.96
CA SER A 139 -8.59 17.49 8.39
C SER A 139 -9.59 16.39 8.75
N THR A 140 -9.13 15.23 9.23
CA THR A 140 -9.99 14.07 9.52
C THR A 140 -9.91 13.63 10.98
N LYS A 141 -10.90 12.87 11.44
CA LYS A 141 -10.90 12.18 12.74
C LYS A 141 -10.69 10.67 12.62
N LEU A 142 -10.40 10.18 11.42
CA LEU A 142 -10.11 8.76 11.18
C LEU A 142 -8.73 8.43 11.76
N THR A 143 -8.66 7.39 12.58
CA THR A 143 -7.45 6.98 13.31
C THR A 143 -7.08 5.51 13.14
N ALA A 144 -7.89 4.73 12.41
CA ALA A 144 -7.68 3.31 12.20
C ALA A 144 -8.34 2.85 10.90
N SER A 145 -7.90 1.69 10.42
CA SER A 145 -8.40 1.00 9.25
C SER A 145 -8.88 -0.40 9.63
N LEU A 146 -9.90 -0.89 8.93
CA LEU A 146 -10.40 -2.26 9.03
C LEU A 146 -10.23 -2.91 7.65
N ILE A 147 -9.57 -4.05 7.60
CA ILE A 147 -9.47 -4.87 6.38
C ILE A 147 -10.74 -5.70 6.26
N ILE A 148 -11.43 -5.62 5.12
CA ILE A 148 -12.74 -6.24 4.87
C ILE A 148 -12.77 -7.12 3.64
#